data_AF-A0A2A5F571-F1
#
_entry.id   AF-A0A2A5F571-F1
#
_cell.length_a   1.000
_cell.length_b   1.000
_cell.length_c   1.000
_cell.angle_alpha   90.00
_cell.angle_beta   90.00
_cell.angle_gamma   90.00
#
_symmetry.space_group_name_H-M   'P 1'
#
loop_
_entity.id
_entity.type
_entity.pdbx_description
1 polymer ?
#
loop_
_entity_poly.entity_id
_entity_poly.type
_entity_poly.pdbx_seq_one_letter_code
_entity_poly.pdbx_strand_id
1 'polypeptide(L)'
;MHLLVFAPGFEAVNGIREMLEGLGSKLNGDGRPTVGASARDLTARLLDIDEACMVVPAHIWTLWYGMLGSKSGFDALDECFGDMTVHIPAVETGLSSDPEMNWGVPALAGKTIVSFSDAHSLPNIGRELTVFQGDADYRGLAAGLKENRVEQTIEFFPEEGKYHLTGHRKCGISQSPGETRFSGTRCPECSRPLTLGVLHRVEELSHGESPSDQRARRPYAKLAPLIELLAYTMRKGRAAKSVGLAYHRICDELGGEIRVLTQAGYDDLERVGGEELATAVTKVRAGNVDIVPGFDGQYGRVHPAG
;
A
#
# COMPACT_ATOMS: atom_id res chain seq x y z
N MET A 1 -12.25 2.60 -10.22
CA MET A 1 -10.91 2.29 -9.69
C MET A 1 -10.04 3.53 -9.70
N HIS A 2 -8.85 3.50 -9.09
CA HIS A 2 -7.87 4.57 -9.23
C HIS A 2 -6.66 4.11 -10.06
N LEU A 3 -6.05 5.07 -10.75
CA LEU A 3 -4.87 4.88 -11.58
C LEU A 3 -3.87 5.98 -11.22
N LEU A 4 -2.60 5.61 -11.08
CA LEU A 4 -1.50 6.55 -11.12
C LEU A 4 -1.13 6.80 -12.58
N VAL A 5 -1.02 8.07 -12.95
CA VAL A 5 -0.62 8.51 -14.30
C VAL A 5 0.66 9.32 -14.17
N PHE A 6 1.71 8.87 -14.83
CA PHE A 6 3.01 9.55 -14.85
C PHE A 6 3.23 10.15 -16.23
N ALA A 7 3.35 11.48 -16.31
CA ALA A 7 3.60 12.22 -17.55
C ALA A 7 5.08 12.66 -17.64
N PRO A 8 5.74 12.54 -18.80
CA PRO A 8 7.17 12.85 -18.98
C PRO A 8 7.51 14.34 -18.87
N GLY A 9 6.52 15.22 -19.03
CA GLY A 9 6.72 16.65 -18.98
C GLY A 9 5.41 17.43 -19.13
N PHE A 10 5.52 18.77 -19.08
CA PHE A 10 4.34 19.64 -19.10
C PHE A 10 3.57 19.64 -20.42
N GLU A 11 4.22 19.33 -21.55
CA GLU A 11 3.53 19.18 -22.84
C GLU A 11 2.54 18.01 -22.79
N ALA A 12 2.98 16.83 -22.32
CA ALA A 12 2.11 15.69 -22.08
C ALA A 12 1.00 16.02 -21.06
N VAL A 13 1.32 16.73 -19.97
CA VAL A 13 0.31 17.16 -18.99
C VAL A 13 -0.77 18.04 -19.63
N ASN A 14 -0.41 18.96 -20.52
CA ASN A 14 -1.38 19.80 -21.23
C ASN A 14 -2.27 18.96 -22.16
N GLY A 15 -1.70 18.02 -22.90
CA GLY A 15 -2.48 17.09 -23.73
C GLY A 15 -3.43 16.21 -22.91
N ILE A 16 -2.99 15.72 -21.75
CA ILE A 16 -3.83 14.97 -20.80
C ILE A 16 -4.97 15.83 -20.30
N ARG A 17 -4.69 17.09 -19.95
CA ARG A 17 -5.72 18.03 -19.49
C ARG A 17 -6.79 18.23 -20.56
N GLU A 18 -6.40 18.51 -21.81
CA GLU A 18 -7.34 18.69 -22.93
C GLU A 18 -8.18 17.42 -23.18
N MET A 19 -7.55 16.25 -23.14
CA MET A 19 -8.23 14.96 -23.26
C MET A 19 -9.26 14.75 -22.14
N LEU A 20 -8.89 15.04 -20.89
CA LEU A 20 -9.78 14.91 -19.74
C LEU A 20 -10.96 15.91 -19.78
N GLU A 21 -10.72 17.16 -20.21
CA GLU A 21 -11.75 18.17 -20.44
C GLU A 21 -12.72 17.70 -21.55
N GLY A 22 -12.20 17.11 -22.63
CA GLY A 22 -12.99 16.53 -23.71
C GLY A 22 -13.88 15.35 -23.27
N LEU A 23 -13.48 14.62 -22.23
CA LEU A 23 -14.29 13.58 -21.57
C LEU A 23 -15.29 14.13 -20.54
N GLY A 24 -15.35 15.45 -20.34
CA GLY A 24 -16.23 16.10 -19.37
C GLY A 24 -15.75 15.98 -17.92
N SER A 25 -14.47 15.67 -17.70
CA SER A 25 -13.89 15.56 -16.35
C SER A 25 -13.80 16.95 -15.69
N LYS A 26 -14.16 17.03 -14.41
CA LYS A 26 -14.10 18.30 -13.66
C LYS A 26 -12.70 18.51 -13.09
N LEU A 27 -11.90 19.37 -13.72
CA LEU A 27 -10.50 19.60 -13.33
C LEU A 27 -10.30 20.72 -12.30
N ASN A 28 -11.24 21.67 -12.20
CA ASN A 28 -11.09 22.85 -11.34
C ASN A 28 -11.68 22.70 -9.93
N GLY A 29 -12.24 21.53 -9.59
CA GLY A 29 -12.94 21.29 -8.32
C GLY A 29 -12.40 20.14 -7.47
N ASP A 30 -11.55 19.28 -8.04
CA ASP A 30 -10.99 18.10 -7.38
C ASP A 30 -9.57 17.86 -7.89
N GLY A 31 -8.65 17.51 -6.99
CA GLY A 31 -7.27 17.13 -7.33
C GLY A 31 -7.15 15.72 -7.92
N ARG A 32 -8.19 14.89 -7.79
CA ARG A 32 -8.29 13.57 -8.42
C ARG A 32 -9.55 13.53 -9.31
N PRO A 33 -9.44 13.90 -10.60
CA PRO A 33 -10.61 13.99 -11.46
C PRO A 33 -11.24 12.61 -11.71
N THR A 34 -12.56 12.53 -11.61
CA THR A 34 -13.32 11.35 -12.08
C THR A 34 -13.41 11.37 -13.59
N VAL A 35 -12.98 10.28 -14.23
CA VAL A 35 -12.91 10.16 -15.69
C VAL A 35 -13.98 9.17 -16.17
N GLY A 36 -14.81 9.61 -17.11
CA GLY A 36 -15.85 8.79 -17.75
C GLY A 36 -15.28 7.88 -18.85
N ALA A 37 -14.28 7.05 -18.53
CA ALA A 37 -13.65 6.12 -19.47
C ALA A 37 -13.27 4.80 -18.78
N SER A 38 -13.17 3.72 -19.56
CA SER A 38 -12.58 2.47 -19.09
C SER A 38 -11.08 2.64 -18.83
N ALA A 39 -10.49 1.81 -17.97
CA ALA A 39 -9.04 1.84 -17.72
C ALA A 39 -8.24 1.55 -19.00
N ARG A 40 -8.74 0.62 -19.82
CA ARG A 40 -8.25 0.33 -21.18
C ARG A 40 -8.23 1.59 -22.06
N ASP A 41 -9.37 2.27 -22.23
CA ASP A 41 -9.46 3.42 -23.15
C ASP A 41 -8.68 4.63 -22.64
N LEU A 42 -8.65 4.84 -21.33
CA LEU A 42 -7.84 5.89 -20.74
C LEU A 42 -6.35 5.62 -20.99
N THR A 43 -5.89 4.37 -20.82
CA THR A 43 -4.50 4.00 -21.11
C THR A 43 -4.13 4.24 -22.56
N ALA A 44 -4.98 3.81 -23.51
CA ALA A 44 -4.75 4.04 -24.93
C ALA A 44 -4.64 5.54 -25.27
N ARG A 45 -5.56 6.37 -24.77
CA ARG A 45 -5.55 7.83 -24.99
C ARG A 45 -4.33 8.51 -24.40
N LEU A 46 -3.85 8.05 -23.23
CA LEU A 46 -2.64 8.59 -22.61
C LEU A 46 -1.40 8.31 -23.47
N LEU A 47 -1.32 7.11 -24.06
CA LEU A 47 -0.22 6.72 -24.95
C LEU A 47 -0.30 7.41 -26.32
N ASP A 48 -1.51 7.72 -26.82
CA ASP A 48 -1.69 8.54 -28.03
C ASP A 48 -1.18 9.98 -27.85
N ILE A 49 -1.26 10.53 -26.62
CA ILE A 49 -0.74 11.87 -26.29
C ILE A 49 0.78 11.84 -26.25
N ASP A 50 1.36 10.88 -25.54
CA ASP A 50 2.79 10.67 -25.44
C ASP A 50 3.08 9.22 -25.06
N GLU A 51 3.81 8.49 -25.90
CA GLU A 51 4.14 7.07 -25.70
C GLU A 51 4.97 6.81 -24.44
N ALA A 52 5.61 7.85 -23.88
CA ALA A 52 6.37 7.74 -22.65
C ALA A 52 5.48 7.80 -21.40
N CYS A 53 4.22 8.24 -21.50
CA CYS A 53 3.26 8.19 -20.40
C CYS A 53 3.17 6.78 -19.81
N MET A 54 2.99 6.69 -18.49
CA MET A 54 2.84 5.41 -17.80
C MET A 54 1.60 5.39 -16.94
N VAL A 55 0.96 4.22 -16.90
CA VAL A 55 -0.22 3.94 -16.08
C VAL A 55 0.10 2.79 -15.14
N VAL A 56 -0.21 2.98 -13.86
CA VAL A 56 -0.08 1.97 -12.81
C VAL A 56 -1.41 1.91 -12.06
N PRO A 57 -2.07 0.74 -11.93
CA PRO A 57 -3.26 0.63 -11.09
C PRO A 57 -2.87 0.92 -9.65
N ALA A 58 -3.58 1.88 -9.05
CA ALA A 58 -3.28 2.38 -7.72
C ALA A 58 -3.87 1.46 -6.65
N HIS A 59 -3.13 1.31 -5.54
CA HIS A 59 -3.52 0.62 -4.30
C HIS A 59 -4.51 -0.54 -4.55
N ILE A 60 -4.05 -1.57 -5.28
CA ILE A 60 -4.92 -2.49 -6.02
C ILE A 60 -5.90 -3.32 -5.18
N TRP A 61 -5.67 -3.42 -3.87
CA TRP A 61 -6.47 -4.21 -2.95
C TRP A 61 -7.52 -3.44 -2.15
N THR A 62 -7.54 -2.11 -2.22
CA THR A 62 -8.54 -1.34 -1.47
C THR A 62 -9.94 -1.81 -1.87
N LEU A 63 -10.76 -2.20 -0.89
CA LEU A 63 -12.08 -2.84 -1.12
C LEU A 63 -12.87 -2.12 -2.21
N TRP A 64 -12.94 -0.80 -2.08
CA TRP A 64 -13.47 0.10 -3.10
C TRP A 64 -12.32 0.74 -3.86
N TYR A 65 -12.52 0.93 -5.16
CA TYR A 65 -11.59 1.61 -6.07
C TYR A 65 -10.24 0.93 -6.31
N GLY A 66 -9.84 -0.10 -5.57
CA GLY A 66 -8.71 -0.95 -5.93
C GLY A 66 -9.06 -1.77 -7.16
N MET A 67 -8.10 -2.14 -7.99
CA MET A 67 -8.38 -2.96 -9.17
C MET A 67 -8.90 -4.36 -8.80
N LEU A 68 -8.25 -5.03 -7.85
CA LEU A 68 -8.54 -6.40 -7.40
C LEU A 68 -9.37 -6.44 -6.10
N GLY A 69 -9.87 -5.28 -5.64
CA GLY A 69 -10.70 -5.18 -4.45
C GLY A 69 -11.98 -6.02 -4.55
N SER A 70 -12.48 -6.53 -3.42
CA SER A 70 -13.69 -7.36 -3.40
C SER A 70 -14.98 -6.64 -3.84
N LYS A 71 -14.93 -5.31 -4.06
CA LYS A 71 -16.03 -4.48 -4.58
C LYS A 71 -15.72 -3.79 -5.92
N SER A 72 -14.59 -4.09 -6.57
CA SER A 72 -14.18 -3.46 -7.82
C SER A 72 -14.62 -4.20 -9.07
N GLY A 73 -14.79 -5.52 -8.98
CA GLY A 73 -15.35 -6.36 -10.05
C GLY A 73 -14.34 -6.91 -11.07
N PHE A 74 -13.03 -6.86 -10.81
CA PHE A 74 -12.01 -7.50 -11.65
C PHE A 74 -11.19 -8.52 -10.85
N ASP A 75 -10.88 -9.64 -11.49
CA ASP A 75 -10.04 -10.71 -10.95
C ASP A 75 -8.63 -10.69 -11.57
N ALA A 76 -8.45 -10.02 -12.72
CA ALA A 76 -7.18 -9.93 -13.42
C ALA A 76 -6.96 -8.60 -14.19
N LEU A 77 -5.71 -8.31 -14.56
CA LEU A 77 -5.37 -7.09 -15.31
C LEU A 77 -5.96 -7.06 -16.71
N ASP A 78 -6.03 -8.21 -17.40
CA ASP A 78 -6.56 -8.33 -18.76
C ASP A 78 -8.08 -8.10 -18.82
N GLU A 79 -8.82 -8.47 -17.78
CA GLU A 79 -10.23 -8.08 -17.62
C GLU A 79 -10.40 -6.56 -17.51
N CYS A 80 -9.44 -5.87 -16.88
CA CYS A 80 -9.50 -4.44 -16.61
C CYS A 80 -8.98 -3.57 -17.76
N PHE A 81 -7.85 -3.96 -18.34
CA PHE A 81 -7.10 -3.20 -19.35
C PHE A 81 -7.20 -3.81 -20.75
N GLY A 82 -7.72 -5.02 -20.93
CA GLY A 82 -7.84 -5.67 -22.23
C GLY A 82 -6.51 -5.75 -22.98
N ASP A 83 -6.52 -5.34 -24.25
CA ASP A 83 -5.34 -5.24 -25.11
C ASP A 83 -4.28 -4.25 -24.60
N MET A 84 -4.63 -3.32 -23.71
CA MET A 84 -3.67 -2.38 -23.12
C MET A 84 -2.87 -2.96 -21.94
N THR A 85 -3.14 -4.20 -21.53
CA THR A 85 -2.47 -4.86 -20.39
C THR A 85 -0.94 -4.95 -20.54
N VAL A 86 -0.47 -5.05 -21.79
CA VAL A 86 0.96 -5.06 -22.12
C VAL A 86 1.66 -3.75 -21.75
N HIS A 87 0.91 -2.65 -21.68
CA HIS A 87 1.41 -1.31 -21.34
C HIS A 87 1.36 -0.99 -19.85
N ILE A 88 0.94 -1.94 -19.00
CA ILE A 88 0.89 -1.77 -17.55
C ILE A 88 2.10 -2.48 -16.94
N PRO A 89 3.22 -1.79 -16.66
CA PRO A 89 4.45 -2.46 -16.25
C PRO A 89 4.49 -2.83 -14.76
N ALA A 90 3.74 -2.10 -13.95
CA ALA A 90 3.81 -2.15 -12.50
C ALA A 90 2.40 -2.09 -11.88
N VAL A 91 2.30 -2.45 -10.61
CA VAL A 91 1.10 -2.31 -9.77
C VAL A 91 1.47 -1.72 -8.42
N GLU A 92 0.64 -0.84 -7.87
CA GLU A 92 0.81 -0.31 -6.52
C GLU A 92 0.05 -1.19 -5.52
N THR A 93 0.75 -1.75 -4.53
CA THR A 93 0.16 -2.57 -3.47
C THR A 93 -0.86 -1.77 -2.65
N GLY A 94 -0.41 -0.59 -2.19
CA GLY A 94 -1.09 0.25 -1.22
C GLY A 94 -1.15 -0.39 0.17
N LEU A 95 -1.64 0.40 1.14
CA LEU A 95 -1.61 0.13 2.59
C LEU A 95 -2.32 -1.15 3.09
N SER A 96 -2.94 -1.90 2.20
CA SER A 96 -3.77 -3.07 2.55
C SER A 96 -3.11 -4.40 2.20
N SER A 97 -1.94 -4.36 1.55
CA SER A 97 -1.18 -5.56 1.18
C SER A 97 0.31 -5.26 1.19
N ASP A 98 1.13 -6.30 1.35
CA ASP A 98 2.57 -6.23 1.15
C ASP A 98 2.99 -6.99 -0.13
N PRO A 99 4.27 -6.93 -0.55
CA PRO A 99 4.73 -7.67 -1.72
C PRO A 99 4.49 -9.19 -1.65
N GLU A 100 4.57 -9.80 -0.46
CA GLU A 100 4.38 -11.24 -0.28
C GLU A 100 2.95 -11.68 -0.62
N MET A 101 1.96 -10.92 -0.15
CA MET A 101 0.54 -11.13 -0.50
C MET A 101 0.32 -11.07 -2.01
N ASN A 102 1.10 -10.27 -2.74
CA ASN A 102 0.94 -10.05 -4.17
C ASN A 102 1.66 -11.08 -5.04
N TRP A 103 2.81 -11.59 -4.60
CA TRP A 103 3.59 -12.54 -5.42
C TRP A 103 2.82 -13.82 -5.73
N GLY A 104 1.93 -14.26 -4.83
CA GLY A 104 1.10 -15.46 -5.02
C GLY A 104 -0.05 -15.30 -6.01
N VAL A 105 -0.27 -14.11 -6.58
CA VAL A 105 -1.42 -13.83 -7.45
C VAL A 105 -1.00 -13.95 -8.93
N PRO A 106 -1.50 -14.96 -9.68
CA PRO A 106 -1.06 -15.20 -11.05
C PRO A 106 -1.28 -14.01 -11.99
N ALA A 107 -2.37 -13.26 -11.80
CA ALA A 107 -2.68 -12.07 -12.58
C ALA A 107 -1.63 -10.96 -12.46
N LEU A 108 -0.81 -10.96 -11.39
CA LEU A 108 0.27 -9.99 -11.16
C LEU A 108 1.63 -10.49 -11.62
N ALA A 109 1.72 -11.69 -12.18
CA ALA A 109 2.97 -12.27 -12.64
C ALA A 109 3.68 -11.36 -13.65
N GLY A 110 4.98 -11.13 -13.43
CA GLY A 110 5.81 -10.29 -14.28
C GLY A 110 5.61 -8.77 -14.12
N LYS A 111 4.72 -8.31 -13.22
CA LYS A 111 4.55 -6.89 -12.91
C LYS A 111 5.54 -6.45 -11.84
N THR A 112 6.08 -5.25 -11.99
CA THR A 112 6.86 -4.60 -10.92
C THR A 112 5.92 -4.23 -9.77
N ILE A 113 6.28 -4.62 -8.56
CA ILE A 113 5.56 -4.23 -7.36
C ILE A 113 6.15 -2.93 -6.83
N VAL A 114 5.29 -1.94 -6.63
CA VAL A 114 5.64 -0.66 -6.01
C VAL A 114 4.70 -0.33 -4.87
N SER A 115 5.20 0.51 -3.97
CA SER A 115 4.51 0.92 -2.75
C SER A 115 4.67 2.43 -2.56
N PHE A 116 3.54 3.13 -2.37
CA PHE A 116 3.47 4.57 -2.23
C PHE A 116 2.50 4.98 -1.12
N SER A 117 2.81 6.11 -0.47
CA SER A 117 2.08 6.53 0.73
C SER A 117 0.59 6.86 0.57
N ASP A 118 0.09 7.23 -0.62
CA ASP A 118 -1.24 7.86 -0.77
C ASP A 118 -1.52 8.94 0.30
N ALA A 119 -0.54 9.83 0.51
CA ALA A 119 -0.54 10.77 1.62
C ALA A 119 -1.58 11.88 1.45
N HIS A 120 -2.54 11.93 2.39
CA HIS A 120 -3.57 12.98 2.48
C HIS A 120 -3.29 14.01 3.59
N SER A 121 -2.12 13.91 4.23
CA SER A 121 -1.64 14.86 5.23
C SER A 121 -0.12 14.76 5.34
N LEU A 122 0.53 15.85 5.78
CA LEU A 122 1.99 15.87 5.94
C LEU A 122 2.52 14.72 6.82
N PRO A 123 1.87 14.36 7.96
CA PRO A 123 2.34 13.24 8.78
C PRO A 123 2.25 11.87 8.11
N ASN A 124 1.50 11.72 7.02
CA ASN A 124 1.36 10.46 6.29
C ASN A 124 2.31 10.36 5.09
N ILE A 125 3.09 11.40 4.78
CA ILE A 125 4.07 11.37 3.69
C ILE A 125 5.13 10.30 4.00
N GLY A 126 5.38 9.43 3.04
CA GLY A 126 6.43 8.42 3.13
C GLY A 126 6.15 7.28 4.10
N ARG A 127 4.89 7.08 4.54
CA ARG A 127 4.50 5.87 5.29
C ARG A 127 4.69 4.56 4.50
N GLU A 128 4.73 4.67 3.18
CA GLU A 128 5.10 3.62 2.25
C GLU A 128 5.99 4.22 1.16
N LEU A 129 7.03 3.48 0.76
CA LEU A 129 8.08 3.96 -0.14
C LEU A 129 8.57 2.86 -1.08
N THR A 130 9.00 3.26 -2.27
CA THR A 130 9.75 2.42 -3.20
C THR A 130 11.12 3.02 -3.42
N VAL A 131 12.17 2.21 -3.23
CA VAL A 131 13.55 2.58 -3.53
C VAL A 131 13.87 2.07 -4.93
N PHE A 132 14.10 2.99 -5.88
CA PHE A 132 14.49 2.66 -7.24
C PHE A 132 15.99 2.79 -7.45
N GLN A 133 16.54 1.98 -8.35
CA GLN A 133 17.91 2.12 -8.83
C GLN A 133 17.97 3.16 -9.96
N GLY A 134 19.04 3.95 -10.00
CA GLY A 134 19.31 4.93 -11.05
C GLY A 134 19.09 6.37 -10.61
N ASP A 135 18.97 7.26 -11.58
CA ASP A 135 18.85 8.70 -11.34
C ASP A 135 17.43 9.09 -10.90
N ALA A 136 17.33 10.13 -10.07
CA ALA A 136 16.06 10.67 -9.59
C ALA A 136 15.38 11.57 -10.65
N ASP A 137 15.13 11.00 -11.83
CA ASP A 137 14.43 11.64 -12.93
C ASP A 137 13.34 10.74 -13.52
N TYR A 138 12.60 11.25 -14.52
CA TYR A 138 11.51 10.48 -15.14
C TYR A 138 12.00 9.19 -15.81
N ARG A 139 13.22 9.18 -16.36
CA ARG A 139 13.78 8.01 -17.04
C ARG A 139 14.16 6.93 -16.03
N GLY A 140 14.76 7.32 -14.90
CA GLY A 140 15.04 6.44 -13.77
C GLY A 140 13.76 5.84 -13.19
N LEU A 141 12.72 6.65 -12.97
CA LEU A 141 11.40 6.16 -12.56
C LEU A 141 10.81 5.18 -13.58
N ALA A 142 10.84 5.54 -14.87
CA ALA A 142 10.29 4.69 -15.94
C ALA A 142 11.03 3.35 -16.04
N ALA A 143 12.35 3.34 -15.94
CA ALA A 143 13.15 2.12 -15.89
C ALA A 143 12.85 1.31 -14.60
N GLY A 144 12.69 1.99 -13.47
CA GLY A 144 12.22 1.43 -12.20
C GLY A 144 10.95 0.60 -12.36
N LEU A 145 9.94 1.20 -12.98
CA LEU A 145 8.63 0.57 -13.22
C LEU A 145 8.67 -0.50 -14.31
N LYS A 146 9.27 -0.21 -15.48
CA LYS A 146 9.23 -1.09 -16.67
C LYS A 146 10.17 -2.28 -16.59
N GLU A 147 11.32 -2.13 -15.96
CA GLU A 147 12.38 -3.15 -15.92
C GLU A 147 12.56 -3.78 -14.53
N ASN A 148 11.66 -3.49 -13.60
CA ASN A 148 11.73 -3.93 -12.20
C ASN A 148 13.07 -3.55 -11.55
N ARG A 149 13.53 -2.31 -11.74
CA ARG A 149 14.73 -1.76 -11.06
C ARG A 149 14.40 -1.23 -9.65
N VAL A 150 13.56 -1.96 -8.92
CA VAL A 150 13.26 -1.71 -7.51
C VAL A 150 14.32 -2.40 -6.66
N GLU A 151 14.97 -1.65 -5.78
CA GLU A 151 15.91 -2.21 -4.80
C GLU A 151 15.17 -2.80 -3.61
N GLN A 152 14.21 -2.06 -3.07
CA GLN A 152 13.33 -2.52 -2.00
C GLN A 152 12.07 -1.65 -1.90
N THR A 153 11.04 -2.17 -1.24
CA THR A 153 9.92 -1.36 -0.74
C THR A 153 9.95 -1.26 0.79
N ILE A 154 9.41 -0.17 1.30
CA ILE A 154 9.17 0.03 2.72
C ILE A 154 7.65 0.08 2.88
N GLU A 155 7.14 -0.88 3.64
CA GLU A 155 5.73 -1.15 3.84
C GLU A 155 5.36 -0.89 5.30
N PHE A 156 4.09 -0.60 5.55
CA PHE A 156 3.52 -0.83 6.88
C PHE A 156 2.86 -2.21 6.93
N PHE A 157 2.56 -2.68 8.15
CA PHE A 157 1.89 -3.95 8.33
C PHE A 157 0.46 -3.89 7.77
N PRO A 158 0.12 -4.66 6.72
CA PRO A 158 -1.23 -4.64 6.15
C PRO A 158 -2.30 -5.11 7.14
N GLU A 159 -1.91 -5.83 8.19
CA GLU A 159 -2.75 -6.29 9.29
C GLU A 159 -3.34 -5.12 10.11
N GLU A 160 -2.70 -3.95 10.12
CA GLU A 160 -3.29 -2.74 10.71
C GLU A 160 -4.48 -2.22 9.90
N GLY A 161 -4.62 -2.63 8.63
CA GLY A 161 -5.69 -2.23 7.73
C GLY A 161 -7.08 -2.54 8.28
N LYS A 162 -8.01 -1.58 8.13
CA LYS A 162 -9.40 -1.67 8.63
C LYS A 162 -10.21 -2.87 8.14
N TYR A 163 -9.79 -3.46 7.05
CA TYR A 163 -10.49 -4.52 6.34
C TYR A 163 -9.53 -5.66 6.00
N HIS A 164 -8.50 -5.89 6.83
CA HIS A 164 -7.53 -6.94 6.58
C HIS A 164 -8.18 -8.33 6.63
N LEU A 165 -8.81 -8.66 7.76
CA LEU A 165 -9.57 -9.91 7.94
C LEU A 165 -11.05 -9.74 7.56
N THR A 166 -11.68 -10.87 7.25
CA THR A 166 -13.14 -10.96 7.09
C THR A 166 -13.79 -10.82 8.46
N GLY A 167 -14.83 -10.00 8.59
CA GLY A 167 -15.45 -9.85 9.90
C GLY A 167 -16.76 -9.07 9.97
N HIS A 168 -17.25 -8.96 11.20
CA HIS A 168 -18.43 -8.18 11.58
C HIS A 168 -18.20 -7.51 12.93
N ARG A 169 -17.84 -6.23 12.88
CA ARG A 169 -17.40 -5.42 14.03
C ARG A 169 -18.44 -5.36 15.14
N LYS A 170 -19.72 -5.29 14.79
CA LYS A 170 -20.81 -5.20 15.78
C LYS A 170 -20.91 -6.44 16.68
N CYS A 171 -20.51 -7.60 16.18
CA CYS A 171 -20.52 -8.86 16.94
C CYS A 171 -19.12 -9.29 17.39
N GLY A 172 -18.06 -8.52 17.08
CA GLY A 172 -16.67 -8.88 17.42
C GLY A 172 -16.14 -10.12 16.68
N ILE A 173 -16.77 -10.50 15.56
CA ILE A 173 -16.34 -11.67 14.78
C ILE A 173 -15.30 -11.25 13.77
N SER A 174 -14.15 -11.94 13.79
CA SER A 174 -13.08 -11.83 12.81
C SER A 174 -12.64 -13.22 12.39
N GLN A 175 -12.37 -13.42 11.12
CA GLN A 175 -12.03 -14.71 10.52
C GLN A 175 -10.87 -14.54 9.55
N SER A 176 -9.86 -15.40 9.72
CA SER A 176 -8.89 -15.73 8.68
C SER A 176 -9.59 -16.32 7.45
N PRO A 177 -8.96 -16.29 6.27
CA PRO A 177 -9.55 -16.92 5.09
C PRO A 177 -9.90 -18.41 5.28
N GLY A 178 -9.05 -19.17 5.99
CA GLY A 178 -9.30 -20.56 6.32
C GLY A 178 -10.54 -20.76 7.19
N GLU A 179 -10.75 -19.90 8.19
CA GLU A 179 -11.97 -19.88 9.00
C GLU A 179 -13.19 -19.49 8.18
N THR A 180 -13.10 -18.47 7.32
CA THR A 180 -14.21 -18.08 6.43
C THR A 180 -14.58 -19.20 5.46
N ARG A 181 -13.61 -19.97 4.95
CA ARG A 181 -13.85 -21.14 4.08
C ARG A 181 -14.68 -22.22 4.80
N PHE A 182 -14.44 -22.40 6.10
CA PHE A 182 -15.13 -23.42 6.91
C PHE A 182 -16.48 -22.92 7.47
N SER A 183 -16.50 -21.72 8.05
CA SER A 183 -17.66 -21.14 8.75
C SER A 183 -18.60 -20.35 7.83
N GLY A 184 -18.19 -20.09 6.59
CA GLY A 184 -18.95 -19.31 5.62
C GLY A 184 -18.89 -17.80 5.85
N THR A 185 -19.65 -17.07 5.02
CA THR A 185 -19.60 -15.60 4.93
C THR A 185 -20.75 -14.91 5.69
N ARG A 186 -21.35 -15.60 6.66
CA ARG A 186 -22.40 -15.06 7.54
C ARG A 186 -21.94 -15.07 8.99
N CYS A 187 -22.24 -14.00 9.70
CA CYS A 187 -21.92 -13.86 11.11
C CYS A 187 -22.61 -14.96 11.94
N PRO A 188 -21.89 -15.76 12.75
CA PRO A 188 -22.49 -16.81 13.56
C PRO A 188 -23.46 -16.26 14.62
N GLU A 189 -23.22 -15.03 15.10
CA GLU A 189 -24.04 -14.39 16.14
C GLU A 189 -25.37 -13.80 15.63
N CYS A 190 -25.43 -13.34 14.38
CA CYS A 190 -26.60 -12.56 13.90
C CYS A 190 -27.01 -12.83 12.44
N SER A 191 -26.34 -13.76 11.77
CA SER A 191 -26.61 -14.20 10.39
C SER A 191 -26.48 -13.14 9.29
N ARG A 192 -26.10 -11.90 9.63
CA ARG A 192 -25.78 -10.84 8.65
C ARG A 192 -24.52 -11.20 7.86
N PRO A 193 -24.39 -10.73 6.61
CA PRO A 193 -23.17 -10.94 5.83
C PRO A 193 -21.93 -10.38 6.54
N LEU A 194 -20.83 -11.12 6.49
CA LEU A 194 -19.52 -10.61 6.88
C LEU A 194 -18.98 -9.66 5.81
N THR A 195 -18.23 -8.65 6.24
CA THR A 195 -17.41 -7.85 5.33
C THR A 195 -16.18 -8.67 4.97
N LEU A 196 -16.08 -9.13 3.72
CA LEU A 196 -14.91 -9.89 3.25
C LEU A 196 -13.67 -9.01 3.26
N GLY A 197 -12.62 -9.52 3.91
CA GLY A 197 -11.35 -8.82 4.07
C GLY A 197 -10.46 -8.88 2.84
N VAL A 198 -9.40 -8.08 2.85
CA VAL A 198 -8.36 -8.04 1.81
C VAL A 198 -7.62 -9.36 1.75
N LEU A 199 -7.24 -9.93 2.90
CA LEU A 199 -6.52 -11.21 2.94
C LEU A 199 -7.35 -12.34 2.33
N HIS A 200 -8.68 -12.33 2.54
CA HIS A 200 -9.59 -13.29 1.91
C HIS A 200 -9.57 -13.16 0.39
N ARG A 201 -9.61 -11.93 -0.12
CA ARG A 201 -9.59 -11.63 -1.55
C ARG A 201 -8.25 -12.00 -2.22
N VAL A 202 -7.14 -11.76 -1.52
CA VAL A 202 -5.82 -12.21 -1.97
C VAL A 202 -5.79 -13.73 -2.08
N GLU A 203 -6.26 -14.45 -1.05
CA GLU A 203 -6.25 -15.92 -1.08
C GLU A 203 -7.13 -16.47 -2.22
N GLU A 204 -8.31 -15.88 -2.43
CA GLU A 204 -9.22 -16.22 -3.53
C GLU A 204 -8.52 -16.14 -4.89
N LEU A 205 -7.80 -15.04 -5.16
CA LEU A 205 -7.12 -14.80 -6.45
C LEU A 205 -5.75 -15.48 -6.56
N SER A 206 -5.14 -15.86 -5.45
CA SER A 206 -3.86 -16.60 -5.45
C SER A 206 -4.03 -18.08 -5.84
N HIS A 207 -5.25 -18.61 -5.74
CA HIS A 207 -5.57 -20.03 -5.92
C HIS A 207 -4.72 -21.00 -5.06
N GLY A 208 -4.07 -20.51 -4.00
CA GLY A 208 -3.13 -21.30 -3.20
C GLY A 208 -1.84 -21.66 -3.92
N GLU A 209 -1.53 -21.00 -5.04
CA GLU A 209 -0.29 -21.20 -5.77
C GLU A 209 0.89 -20.62 -5.00
N SER A 210 2.01 -21.35 -5.00
CA SER A 210 3.27 -20.81 -4.51
C SER A 210 3.81 -19.79 -5.52
N PRO A 211 4.38 -18.65 -5.07
CA PRO A 211 4.75 -17.60 -6.00
C PRO A 211 5.79 -18.07 -7.02
N SER A 212 5.45 -17.95 -8.31
CA SER A 212 6.04 -18.72 -9.40
C SER A 212 7.47 -18.32 -9.79
N ASP A 213 7.87 -17.05 -9.59
CA ASP A 213 9.23 -16.58 -9.91
C ASP A 213 9.89 -15.88 -8.72
N GLN A 214 10.80 -16.58 -8.05
CA GLN A 214 11.60 -16.01 -6.98
C GLN A 214 12.57 -14.92 -7.46
N ARG A 215 12.95 -14.91 -8.76
CA ARG A 215 13.94 -13.95 -9.29
C ARG A 215 13.37 -12.56 -9.50
N ALA A 216 12.04 -12.45 -9.66
CA ALA A 216 11.34 -11.19 -9.79
C ALA A 216 11.08 -10.50 -8.44
N ARG A 217 11.24 -11.22 -7.32
CA ARG A 217 10.97 -10.71 -5.98
C ARG A 217 12.04 -9.72 -5.56
N ARG A 218 11.61 -8.59 -5.03
CA ARG A 218 12.47 -7.56 -4.44
C ARG A 218 12.32 -7.57 -2.92
N PRO A 219 13.39 -7.28 -2.16
CA PRO A 219 13.31 -7.11 -0.72
C PRO A 219 12.22 -6.10 -0.31
N TYR A 220 11.65 -6.30 0.87
CA TYR A 220 10.81 -5.30 1.50
C TYR A 220 11.02 -5.31 3.02
N ALA A 221 10.75 -4.18 3.65
CA ALA A 221 10.76 -4.04 5.11
C ALA A 221 9.38 -3.60 5.59
N LYS A 222 8.90 -4.22 6.67
CA LYS A 222 7.68 -3.78 7.37
C LYS A 222 8.05 -2.90 8.55
N LEU A 223 7.45 -1.73 8.64
CA LEU A 223 7.65 -0.77 9.72
C LEU A 223 6.34 -0.48 10.44
N ALA A 224 6.45 0.04 11.65
CA ALA A 224 5.37 0.70 12.37
C ALA A 224 5.71 2.19 12.51
N PRO A 225 4.73 3.10 12.39
CA PRO A 225 4.99 4.54 12.52
C PRO A 225 5.69 4.85 13.84
N LEU A 226 6.71 5.71 13.80
CA LEU A 226 7.50 6.07 14.99
C LEU A 226 6.60 6.68 16.09
N ILE A 227 5.57 7.43 15.70
CA ILE A 227 4.61 8.01 16.63
C ILE A 227 3.82 6.94 17.40
N GLU A 228 3.53 5.80 16.79
CA GLU A 228 2.82 4.68 17.44
C GLU A 228 3.77 3.92 18.38
N LEU A 229 5.04 3.74 17.98
CA LEU A 229 6.06 3.15 18.86
C LEU A 229 6.33 4.00 20.09
N LEU A 230 6.41 5.32 19.93
CA LEU A 230 6.53 6.24 21.06
C LEU A 230 5.28 6.26 21.94
N ALA A 231 4.09 6.21 21.35
CA ALA A 231 2.85 6.10 22.11
C ALA A 231 2.84 4.83 22.98
N TYR A 232 3.27 3.71 22.40
CA TYR A 232 3.39 2.41 23.06
C TYR A 232 4.38 2.44 24.23
N THR A 233 5.63 2.85 23.99
CA THR A 233 6.68 2.86 25.03
C THR A 233 6.39 3.88 26.13
N MET A 234 5.89 5.07 25.76
CA MET A 234 5.53 6.09 26.75
C MET A 234 4.21 5.82 27.47
N ARG A 235 3.47 4.76 27.09
CA ARG A 235 2.16 4.38 27.63
C ARG A 235 1.15 5.54 27.58
N LYS A 236 1.15 6.25 26.45
CA LYS A 236 0.31 7.44 26.22
C LYS A 236 -0.37 7.34 24.86
N GLY A 237 -1.49 8.04 24.70
CA GLY A 237 -2.13 8.12 23.40
C GLY A 237 -1.23 8.85 22.38
N ARG A 238 -1.27 8.44 21.11
CA ARG A 238 -0.50 9.07 20.01
C ARG A 238 -0.67 10.59 19.90
N ALA A 239 -1.84 11.11 20.29
CA ALA A 239 -2.17 12.53 20.26
C ALA A 239 -1.64 13.30 21.48
N ALA A 240 -1.01 12.63 22.45
CA ALA A 240 -0.44 13.30 23.62
C ALA A 240 0.70 14.23 23.21
N LYS A 241 0.65 15.48 23.69
CA LYS A 241 1.69 16.49 23.41
C LYS A 241 3.11 15.99 23.70
N SER A 242 3.30 15.21 24.77
CA SER A 242 4.61 14.65 25.10
C SER A 242 5.12 13.64 24.07
N VAL A 243 4.23 12.88 23.43
CA VAL A 243 4.60 11.91 22.38
C VAL A 243 5.01 12.66 21.12
N GLY A 244 4.26 13.68 20.72
CA GLY A 244 4.63 14.55 19.59
C GLY A 244 5.95 15.28 19.81
N LEU A 245 6.20 15.81 21.02
CA LEU A 245 7.49 16.45 21.34
C LEU A 245 8.66 15.47 21.26
N ALA A 246 8.48 14.23 21.75
CA ALA A 246 9.50 13.19 21.64
C ALA A 246 9.77 12.83 20.17
N TYR A 247 8.71 12.65 19.38
CA TYR A 247 8.79 12.36 17.94
C TYR A 247 9.62 13.41 17.21
N HIS A 248 9.29 14.69 17.36
CA HIS A 248 10.01 15.76 16.67
C HIS A 248 11.47 15.82 17.09
N ARG A 249 11.78 15.76 18.39
CA ARG A 249 13.16 15.74 18.88
C ARG A 249 13.96 14.59 18.29
N ILE A 250 13.41 13.36 18.30
CA ILE A 250 14.11 12.17 17.80
C ILE A 250 14.34 12.29 16.28
N CYS A 251 13.33 12.72 15.52
CA CYS A 251 13.48 12.96 14.09
C CYS A 251 14.52 14.04 13.79
N ASP A 252 14.54 15.14 14.54
CA ASP A 252 15.50 16.23 14.35
C ASP A 252 16.94 15.77 14.64
N GLU A 253 17.14 14.97 15.69
CA GLU A 253 18.48 14.47 16.06
C GLU A 253 18.99 13.33 15.16
N LEU A 254 18.10 12.48 14.67
CA LEU A 254 18.48 11.27 13.92
C LEU A 254 18.22 11.38 12.41
N GLY A 255 17.76 12.52 11.90
CA GLY A 255 17.62 12.80 10.47
C GLY A 255 16.33 12.27 9.83
N GLY A 256 15.23 12.28 10.58
CA GLY A 256 13.87 11.97 10.12
C GLY A 256 13.41 10.55 10.43
N GLU A 257 12.09 10.35 10.36
CA GLU A 257 11.43 9.10 10.78
C GLU A 257 11.95 7.87 10.02
N ILE A 258 12.09 7.95 8.70
CA ILE A 258 12.56 6.81 7.90
C ILE A 258 13.96 6.38 8.35
N ARG A 259 14.85 7.33 8.60
CA ARG A 259 16.19 7.04 9.10
C ARG A 259 16.15 6.43 10.50
N VAL A 260 15.29 6.94 11.39
CA VAL A 260 15.06 6.35 12.73
C VAL A 260 14.59 4.91 12.62
N LEU A 261 13.63 4.63 11.73
CA LEU A 261 13.02 3.31 11.62
C LEU A 261 13.85 2.29 10.82
N THR A 262 14.77 2.73 9.94
CA THR A 262 15.51 1.82 9.04
C THR A 262 17.02 1.79 9.24
N GLN A 263 17.65 2.91 9.62
CA GLN A 263 19.12 3.07 9.55
C GLN A 263 19.78 3.36 10.89
N ALA A 264 19.10 4.04 11.82
CA ALA A 264 19.67 4.40 13.12
C ALA A 264 20.05 3.14 13.92
N GLY A 265 21.27 3.09 14.47
CA GLY A 265 21.73 1.98 15.31
C GLY A 265 21.04 1.93 16.66
N TYR A 266 21.13 0.80 17.36
CA TYR A 266 20.53 0.63 18.69
C TYR A 266 21.02 1.71 19.67
N ASP A 267 22.34 1.93 19.76
CA ASP A 267 22.95 2.88 20.69
C ASP A 267 22.48 4.33 20.45
N ASP A 268 22.28 4.71 19.19
CA ASP A 268 21.74 6.03 18.84
C ASP A 268 20.27 6.17 19.25
N LEU A 269 19.47 5.13 19.02
CA LEU A 269 18.06 5.09 19.44
C LEU A 269 17.95 5.15 20.96
N GLU A 270 18.79 4.41 21.68
CA GLU A 270 18.80 4.39 23.15
C GLU A 270 19.20 5.75 23.69
N ARG A 271 20.26 6.35 23.15
CA ARG A 271 20.75 7.67 23.56
C ARG A 271 19.68 8.76 23.42
N VAL A 272 18.92 8.77 22.32
CA VAL A 272 17.96 9.85 22.02
C VAL A 272 16.56 9.54 22.54
N GLY A 273 16.13 8.28 22.43
CA GLY A 273 14.76 7.84 22.70
C GLY A 273 14.58 6.94 23.91
N GLY A 274 15.66 6.47 24.53
CA GLY A 274 15.66 5.52 25.63
C GLY A 274 15.62 4.05 25.18
N GLU A 275 15.98 3.15 26.10
CA GLU A 275 16.10 1.71 25.88
C GLU A 275 14.79 1.08 25.35
N GLU A 276 13.64 1.50 25.88
CA GLU A 276 12.34 0.98 25.45
C GLU A 276 12.07 1.28 23.96
N LEU A 277 12.42 2.47 23.47
CA LEU A 277 12.25 2.82 22.05
C LEU A 277 13.25 2.06 21.17
N ALA A 278 14.53 2.00 21.58
CA ALA A 278 15.56 1.27 20.86
C ALA A 278 15.18 -0.21 20.68
N THR A 279 14.67 -0.81 21.75
CA THR A 279 14.16 -2.19 21.75
C THR A 279 12.93 -2.32 20.86
N ALA A 280 11.95 -1.41 20.97
CA ALA A 280 10.75 -1.43 20.15
C ALA A 280 11.06 -1.38 18.64
N VAL A 281 11.89 -0.43 18.22
CA VAL A 281 12.32 -0.28 16.81
C VAL A 281 13.07 -1.52 16.34
N THR A 282 13.98 -2.06 17.15
CA THR A 282 14.77 -3.25 16.81
C THR A 282 13.89 -4.49 16.66
N LYS A 283 12.92 -4.69 17.57
CA LYS A 283 11.94 -5.78 17.47
C LYS A 283 11.11 -5.67 16.19
N VAL A 284 10.60 -4.48 15.86
CA VAL A 284 9.83 -4.25 14.63
C VAL A 284 10.66 -4.54 13.38
N ARG A 285 11.92 -4.05 13.30
CA ARG A 285 12.83 -4.34 12.18
C ARG A 285 13.08 -5.82 11.98
N ALA A 286 13.10 -6.60 13.07
CA ALA A 286 13.27 -8.04 13.04
C ALA A 286 11.97 -8.81 12.74
N GLY A 287 10.83 -8.12 12.57
CA GLY A 287 9.52 -8.76 12.43
C GLY A 287 8.98 -9.36 13.73
N ASN A 288 9.62 -9.09 14.88
CA ASN A 288 9.21 -9.57 16.19
C ASN A 288 8.10 -8.67 16.76
N VAL A 289 6.89 -8.85 16.27
CA VAL A 289 5.72 -8.03 16.61
C VAL A 289 4.53 -8.89 17.05
N ASP A 290 3.72 -8.34 17.96
CA ASP A 290 2.39 -8.82 18.28
C ASP A 290 1.38 -8.10 17.39
N ILE A 291 0.55 -8.87 16.70
CA ILE A 291 -0.42 -8.34 15.72
C ILE A 291 -1.85 -8.69 16.16
N VAL A 292 -2.69 -7.67 16.22
CA VAL A 292 -4.15 -7.82 16.29
C VAL A 292 -4.73 -7.28 14.99
N PRO A 293 -5.17 -8.15 14.05
CA PRO A 293 -5.59 -7.69 12.73
C PRO A 293 -6.87 -6.84 12.76
N GLY A 294 -6.96 -5.90 11.84
CA GLY A 294 -8.17 -5.11 11.61
C GLY A 294 -9.23 -5.86 10.80
N PHE A 295 -10.49 -5.49 10.99
CA PHE A 295 -11.64 -6.06 10.27
C PHE A 295 -12.85 -5.11 10.33
N ASP A 296 -13.71 -5.19 9.31
CA ASP A 296 -15.01 -4.49 9.24
C ASP A 296 -14.98 -3.01 9.70
N GLY A 297 -13.98 -2.25 9.22
CA GLY A 297 -13.84 -0.81 9.47
C GLY A 297 -13.09 -0.47 10.75
N GLN A 298 -12.63 -1.47 11.51
CA GLN A 298 -11.79 -1.30 12.70
C GLN A 298 -10.32 -1.53 12.33
N TYR A 299 -9.46 -0.56 12.64
CA TYR A 299 -8.01 -0.72 12.48
C TYR A 299 -7.49 -1.84 13.39
N GLY A 300 -6.52 -2.58 12.86
CA GLY A 300 -5.69 -3.48 13.64
C GLY A 300 -4.70 -2.70 14.50
N ARG A 301 -3.83 -3.45 15.17
CA ARG A 301 -2.75 -2.91 15.99
C ARG A 301 -1.53 -3.77 15.83
N VAL A 302 -0.39 -3.13 15.63
CA VAL A 302 0.92 -3.78 15.67
C VAL A 302 1.75 -3.18 16.79
N HIS A 303 2.29 -4.05 17.64
CA HIS A 303 3.15 -3.66 18.73
C HIS A 303 4.43 -4.50 18.71
N PRO A 304 5.56 -3.98 19.21
CA PRO A 304 6.72 -4.81 19.47
C PRO A 304 6.31 -5.99 20.37
N ALA A 305 6.78 -7.20 20.05
CA ALA A 305 6.47 -8.37 20.86
C ALA A 305 6.91 -8.18 22.32
N GLY A 306 6.24 -8.84 23.26
CA GLY A 306 6.60 -8.88 24.69
C GLY A 306 8.05 -9.27 24.99
#